data_AF-A0A841MTE4-F1
#
_entry.id   AF-A0A841MTE4-F1
#
_cell.length_a   1.000
_cell.length_b   1.000
_cell.length_c   1.000
_cell.angle_alpha   90.00
_cell.angle_beta   90.00
_cell.angle_gamma   90.00
#
_symmetry.space_group_name_H-M   'P 1'
#
loop_
_entity.id
_entity.type
_entity.pdbx_description
1 polymer ?
#
loop_
_entity_poly.entity_id
_entity_poly.type
_entity_poly.pdbx_seq_one_letter_code
_entity_poly.pdbx_strand_id
1 'polypeptide(L)'
;MQNVTTKHKKTAMQEANLKQQFDDILESTVVPVLKGLGFKKKELHFNRSLNEISQCLNIQKSKWNSYDESISFTFNLGFYYGKINSVLSEKEESILSPQVNDCFIQGRIGNLTKRKDHWYELNNKESFEVIREQVAYHIKCFLIPHFEKYNFLENLVELVDKNEGDRIYMISPMGKFIFLMITNQKEVAAKHIKVEYKNALNPQETTHTINYPNGTSKVYTSKPHVNQVYVDFIKKISDYYEIEL
;
A
#
# COMPACT_ATOMS: atom_id res chain seq x y z
N MET A 1 59.48 -14.41 -18.66
CA MET A 1 58.02 -14.64 -18.66
C MET A 1 57.40 -13.62 -17.72
N GLN A 2 56.86 -12.52 -18.26
CA GLN A 2 56.12 -11.51 -17.49
C GLN A 2 54.63 -11.73 -17.76
N ASN A 3 53.87 -12.06 -16.71
CA ASN A 3 52.42 -12.17 -16.77
C ASN A 3 51.83 -10.77 -16.93
N VAL A 4 51.35 -10.47 -18.13
CA VAL A 4 50.51 -9.30 -18.39
C VAL A 4 49.11 -9.64 -17.91
N THR A 5 48.77 -9.21 -16.69
CA THR A 5 47.40 -9.22 -16.21
C THR A 5 46.64 -8.13 -16.96
N THR A 6 45.92 -8.53 -18.00
CA THR A 6 45.02 -7.65 -18.76
C THR A 6 43.89 -7.21 -17.85
N LYS A 7 44.07 -6.10 -17.13
CA LYS A 7 42.98 -5.34 -16.52
C LYS A 7 42.07 -4.92 -17.67
N HIS A 8 40.94 -5.59 -17.83
CA HIS A 8 39.89 -5.13 -18.72
C HIS A 8 39.48 -3.73 -18.26
N LYS A 9 39.93 -2.71 -19.01
CA LYS A 9 39.36 -1.36 -18.95
C LYS A 9 37.89 -1.51 -19.31
N LYS A 10 37.00 -1.50 -18.31
CA LYS A 10 35.61 -1.12 -18.53
C LYS A 10 35.65 0.27 -19.16
N THR A 11 35.24 0.36 -20.41
CA THR A 11 35.05 1.61 -21.13
C THR A 11 34.07 2.49 -20.36
N ALA A 12 34.35 3.79 -20.34
CA ALA A 12 33.64 4.83 -19.59
C ALA A 12 32.24 5.15 -20.18
N MET A 13 31.40 4.13 -20.33
CA MET A 13 29.95 4.32 -20.44
C MET A 13 29.43 4.20 -19.01
N GLN A 14 29.40 5.36 -18.34
CA GLN A 14 28.95 5.63 -16.97
C GLN A 14 28.50 4.39 -16.18
N GLU A 15 29.24 4.03 -15.13
CA GLU A 15 28.61 3.36 -13.99
C GLU A 15 27.46 4.26 -13.57
N ALA A 16 26.27 3.92 -14.03
CA ALA A 16 25.06 4.59 -13.66
C ALA A 16 24.95 4.45 -12.15
N ASN A 17 25.15 5.55 -11.44
CA ASN A 17 24.87 5.60 -10.03
C ASN A 17 23.36 5.31 -9.88
N LEU A 18 23.00 4.08 -9.51
CA LEU A 18 21.60 3.64 -9.44
C LEU A 18 20.81 4.55 -8.49
N LYS A 19 21.47 5.09 -7.45
CA LYS A 19 20.86 6.09 -6.56
C LYS A 19 20.54 7.37 -7.34
N GLN A 20 21.45 7.87 -8.17
CA GLN A 20 21.20 9.04 -9.01
C GLN A 20 20.06 8.80 -10.02
N GLN A 21 19.96 7.60 -10.58
CA GLN A 21 18.84 7.22 -11.45
C GLN A 21 17.51 7.20 -10.71
N PHE A 22 17.47 6.59 -9.52
CA PHE A 22 16.27 6.62 -8.67
C PHE A 22 15.88 8.06 -8.32
N ASP A 23 16.86 8.89 -7.93
CA ASP A 23 16.64 10.29 -7.59
C ASP A 23 16.13 11.09 -8.82
N ASP A 24 16.64 10.80 -10.03
CA ASP A 24 16.14 11.42 -11.27
C ASP A 24 14.70 11.01 -11.61
N ILE A 25 14.35 9.72 -11.46
CA ILE A 25 12.94 9.29 -11.59
C ILE A 25 12.06 10.06 -10.61
N LEU A 26 12.49 10.18 -9.36
CA LEU A 26 11.74 10.91 -8.34
C LEU A 26 11.55 12.38 -8.73
N GLU A 27 12.63 13.12 -8.96
CA GLU A 27 12.58 14.57 -9.11
C GLU A 27 12.13 15.04 -10.50
N SER A 28 12.41 14.27 -11.55
CA SER A 28 12.10 14.65 -12.93
C SER A 28 10.79 14.04 -13.45
N THR A 29 10.35 12.90 -12.89
CA THR A 29 9.15 12.20 -13.38
C THR A 29 8.00 12.22 -12.37
N VAL A 30 8.26 11.90 -11.10
CA VAL A 30 7.20 11.70 -10.11
C VAL A 30 6.77 13.02 -9.44
N VAL A 31 7.73 13.76 -8.87
CA VAL A 31 7.48 14.95 -8.06
C VAL A 31 6.75 16.05 -8.84
N PRO A 32 7.11 16.41 -10.08
CA PRO A 32 6.45 17.49 -10.82
C PRO A 32 4.97 17.17 -11.06
N VAL A 33 4.67 15.93 -11.44
CA VAL A 33 3.30 15.47 -11.71
C VAL A 33 2.45 15.49 -10.44
N LEU A 34 2.95 14.90 -9.35
CA LEU A 34 2.20 14.86 -8.09
C LEU A 34 2.01 16.26 -7.47
N LYS A 35 3.02 17.13 -7.52
CA LYS A 35 2.88 18.52 -7.08
C LYS A 35 1.84 19.27 -7.91
N GLY A 36 1.81 19.07 -9.23
CA GLY A 36 0.80 19.64 -10.11
C GLY A 36 -0.64 19.23 -9.74
N LEU A 37 -0.81 18.06 -9.11
CA LEU A 37 -2.08 17.55 -8.59
C LEU A 37 -2.39 17.98 -7.14
N GLY A 38 -1.54 18.82 -6.54
CA GLY A 38 -1.71 19.32 -5.18
C GLY A 38 -1.12 18.44 -4.07
N PHE A 39 -0.36 17.38 -4.40
CA PHE A 39 0.32 16.59 -3.38
C PHE A 39 1.46 17.35 -2.72
N LYS A 40 1.50 17.29 -1.40
CA LYS A 40 2.63 17.69 -0.56
C LYS A 40 3.56 16.50 -0.39
N LYS A 41 4.86 16.72 -0.52
CA LYS A 41 5.91 15.70 -0.38
C LYS A 41 6.59 15.82 0.99
N LYS A 42 6.79 14.69 1.67
CA LYS A 42 7.71 14.52 2.81
C LYS A 42 8.52 13.25 2.56
N GLU A 43 9.80 13.41 2.20
CA GLU A 43 10.66 12.31 1.77
C GLU A 43 10.05 11.50 0.61
N LEU A 44 9.76 10.21 0.81
CA LEU A 44 9.13 9.33 -0.18
C LEU A 44 7.61 9.25 -0.02
N HIS A 45 7.05 10.00 0.93
CA HIS A 45 5.63 10.09 1.18
C HIS A 45 5.02 11.32 0.50
N PHE A 46 3.86 11.13 -0.08
CA PHE A 46 3.06 12.17 -0.69
C PHE A 46 1.64 12.08 -0.16
N ASN A 47 1.05 13.21 0.19
CA ASN A 47 -0.38 13.27 0.47
C ASN A 47 -1.00 14.54 -0.10
N ARG A 48 -2.27 14.45 -0.47
CA ARG A 48 -3.14 15.61 -0.67
C ARG A 48 -4.44 15.36 0.06
N SER A 49 -5.00 16.40 0.64
CA SER A 49 -6.38 16.40 1.13
C SER A 49 -7.26 17.04 0.09
N LEU A 50 -8.33 16.35 -0.30
CA LEU A 50 -9.32 16.84 -1.23
C LEU A 50 -10.70 16.48 -0.67
N ASN A 51 -11.58 17.47 -0.58
CA ASN A 51 -12.89 17.32 0.06
C ASN A 51 -12.71 16.80 1.50
N GLU A 52 -13.36 15.67 1.82
CA GLU A 52 -13.29 15.02 3.13
C GLU A 52 -12.18 13.98 3.25
N ILE A 53 -11.54 13.56 2.15
CA ILE A 53 -10.58 12.46 2.15
C ILE A 53 -9.15 12.96 1.91
N SER A 54 -8.18 12.19 2.41
CA SER A 54 -6.79 12.36 2.02
C SER A 54 -6.34 11.18 1.17
N GLN A 55 -5.69 11.49 0.05
CA GLN A 55 -5.07 10.52 -0.83
C GLN A 55 -3.58 10.48 -0.52
N CYS A 56 -3.07 9.28 -0.28
CA CYS A 56 -1.70 9.05 0.14
C CYS A 56 -0.97 8.20 -0.89
N LEU A 57 0.31 8.49 -1.12
CA LEU A 57 1.22 7.69 -1.92
C LEU A 57 2.54 7.54 -1.15
N ASN A 58 3.14 6.37 -1.20
CA ASN A 58 4.49 6.13 -0.69
C ASN A 58 5.31 5.37 -1.73
N ILE A 59 6.51 5.84 -2.02
CA ILE A 59 7.47 5.14 -2.87
C ILE A 59 8.32 4.25 -1.97
N GLN A 60 7.93 2.98 -1.87
CA GLN A 60 8.61 2.01 -1.04
C GLN A 60 9.81 1.42 -1.77
N LYS A 61 11.00 1.58 -1.17
CA LYS A 61 12.21 0.85 -1.58
C LYS A 61 12.20 -0.57 -1.01
N SER A 62 12.76 -1.52 -1.75
CA SER A 62 13.00 -2.87 -1.22
C SER A 62 14.07 -2.82 -0.14
N LYS A 63 13.92 -3.68 0.88
CA LYS A 63 14.92 -3.86 1.94
C LYS A 63 16.20 -4.56 1.45
N TRP A 64 16.16 -5.13 0.24
CA TRP A 64 17.26 -5.86 -0.38
C TRP A 64 18.02 -5.04 -1.42
N ASN A 65 17.83 -3.72 -1.44
CA ASN A 65 18.50 -2.85 -2.40
C ASN A 65 20.01 -2.78 -2.15
N SER A 66 20.77 -2.72 -3.23
CA SER A 66 22.19 -2.43 -3.25
C SER A 66 22.46 -1.39 -4.33
N TYR A 67 23.11 -0.29 -3.95
CA TYR A 67 23.42 0.79 -4.91
C TYR A 67 24.37 0.34 -6.03
N ASP A 68 25.11 -0.73 -5.82
CA ASP A 68 26.06 -1.27 -6.78
C ASP A 68 25.44 -2.35 -7.70
N GLU A 69 24.33 -2.98 -7.28
CA GLU A 69 23.73 -4.11 -8.00
C GLU A 69 22.32 -3.84 -8.52
N SER A 70 21.41 -3.39 -7.65
CA SER A 70 20.02 -3.14 -8.01
C SER A 70 19.28 -2.27 -6.99
N ILE A 71 18.45 -1.35 -7.49
CA ILE A 71 17.44 -0.66 -6.69
C ILE A 71 16.06 -1.09 -7.18
N SER A 72 15.36 -1.81 -6.32
CA SER A 72 13.97 -2.17 -6.48
C SER A 72 13.07 -1.22 -5.69
N PHE A 73 11.98 -0.77 -6.30
CA PHE A 73 10.97 0.05 -5.63
C PHE A 73 9.57 -0.17 -6.19
N THR A 74 8.55 0.23 -5.43
CA THR A 74 7.14 0.16 -5.81
C THR A 74 6.37 1.32 -5.21
N PHE A 75 5.15 1.54 -5.68
CA PHE A 75 4.29 2.61 -5.19
C PHE A 75 3.14 1.99 -4.41
N ASN A 76 3.06 2.32 -3.13
CA ASN A 76 1.88 2.06 -2.32
C ASN A 76 0.97 3.29 -2.39
N LEU A 77 -0.34 3.08 -2.44
CA LEU A 77 -1.35 4.13 -2.39
C LEU A 77 -2.35 3.84 -1.28
N GLY A 78 -3.03 4.87 -0.81
CA GLY A 78 -4.10 4.70 0.16
C GLY A 78 -5.07 5.86 0.23
N PHE A 79 -6.24 5.59 0.82
CA PHE A 79 -7.28 6.56 1.12
C PHE A 79 -7.49 6.65 2.62
N TYR A 80 -7.36 7.86 3.14
CA TYR A 80 -7.52 8.21 4.54
C TYR A 80 -8.79 9.04 4.73
N TYR A 81 -9.53 8.74 5.80
CA TYR A 81 -10.61 9.60 6.27
C TYR A 81 -10.47 9.81 7.78
N GLY A 82 -10.37 11.08 8.19
CA GLY A 82 -10.09 11.46 9.57
C GLY A 82 -11.07 10.85 10.58
N LYS A 83 -12.37 10.85 10.27
CA LYS A 83 -13.40 10.31 11.17
C LYS A 83 -13.21 8.82 11.45
N ILE A 84 -12.77 8.02 10.46
CA ILE A 84 -12.48 6.59 10.68
C ILE A 84 -11.35 6.44 11.70
N ASN A 85 -10.26 7.19 11.51
CA ASN A 85 -9.13 7.14 12.42
C ASN A 85 -9.49 7.62 13.83
N SER A 86 -10.29 8.68 13.95
CA SER A 86 -10.73 9.20 15.24
C SER A 86 -11.53 8.16 16.02
N VAL A 87 -12.43 7.44 15.34
CA VAL A 87 -13.20 6.34 15.94
C VAL A 87 -12.30 5.15 16.31
N LEU A 88 -11.38 4.75 15.44
CA LEU A 88 -10.47 3.62 15.70
C LEU A 88 -9.47 3.89 16.82
N SER A 89 -8.99 5.12 16.96
CA SER A 89 -7.95 5.50 17.91
C SER A 89 -8.48 6.15 19.18
N GLU A 90 -9.78 6.43 19.25
CA GLU A 90 -10.44 7.17 20.33
C GLU A 90 -9.81 8.55 20.57
N LYS A 91 -9.31 9.17 19.50
CA LYS A 91 -8.70 10.50 19.51
C LYS A 91 -9.49 11.45 18.62
N GLU A 92 -9.81 12.63 19.13
CA GLU A 92 -10.52 13.65 18.34
C GLU A 92 -9.66 14.21 17.20
N GLU A 93 -8.34 14.22 17.36
CA GLU A 93 -7.44 14.81 16.37
C GLU A 93 -7.17 13.90 15.17
N SER A 94 -7.52 14.38 13.99
CA SER A 94 -7.11 13.79 12.72
C SER A 94 -5.61 14.00 12.48
N ILE A 95 -4.97 13.05 11.79
CA ILE A 95 -3.57 13.16 11.39
C ILE A 95 -3.48 14.23 10.29
N LEU A 96 -2.75 15.32 10.56
CA LEU A 96 -2.63 16.46 9.61
C LEU A 96 -1.95 16.09 8.29
N SER A 97 -1.08 15.06 8.30
CA SER A 97 -0.33 14.61 7.13
C SER A 97 -0.28 13.08 7.10
N PRO A 98 -1.40 12.41 6.78
CA PRO A 98 -1.49 10.97 6.81
C PRO A 98 -0.52 10.33 5.81
N GLN A 99 -0.03 9.14 6.15
CA GLN A 99 0.73 8.26 5.28
C GLN A 99 -0.13 7.09 4.83
N VAL A 100 0.40 6.28 3.91
CA VAL A 100 -0.32 5.08 3.42
C VAL A 100 -0.66 4.13 4.56
N ASN A 101 0.22 3.98 5.56
CA ASN A 101 -0.03 3.10 6.70
C ASN A 101 -1.19 3.56 7.60
N ASP A 102 -1.53 4.86 7.56
CA ASP A 102 -2.67 5.42 8.30
C ASP A 102 -3.99 5.23 7.54
N CYS A 103 -3.94 4.82 6.28
CA CYS A 103 -5.11 4.70 5.42
C CYS A 103 -5.91 3.43 5.73
N PHE A 104 -7.24 3.54 5.69
CA PHE A 104 -8.13 2.39 5.89
C PHE A 104 -8.27 1.53 4.63
N ILE A 105 -8.04 2.12 3.45
CA ILE A 105 -7.88 1.43 2.16
C ILE A 105 -6.44 1.61 1.71
N GLN A 106 -5.76 0.51 1.43
CA GLN A 106 -4.38 0.48 0.97
C GLN A 106 -4.25 -0.41 -0.26
N GLY A 107 -3.41 -0.02 -1.21
CA GLY A 107 -3.11 -0.78 -2.41
C GLY A 107 -1.72 -0.47 -2.93
N ARG A 108 -1.35 -1.11 -4.03
CA ARG A 108 -0.09 -0.89 -4.75
C ARG A 108 -0.36 -0.56 -6.21
N ILE A 109 0.58 0.10 -6.88
CA ILE A 109 0.44 0.39 -8.31
C ILE A 109 0.25 -0.87 -9.16
N GLY A 110 0.83 -2.00 -8.75
CA GLY A 110 0.62 -3.30 -9.39
C GLY A 110 -0.85 -3.77 -9.39
N ASN A 111 -1.60 -3.39 -8.35
CA ASN A 111 -3.04 -3.62 -8.26
C ASN A 111 -3.82 -2.88 -9.35
N LEU A 112 -3.34 -1.72 -9.78
CA LEU A 112 -3.99 -0.89 -10.81
C LEU A 112 -3.64 -1.33 -12.23
N THR A 113 -2.41 -1.80 -12.46
CA THR A 113 -1.88 -2.03 -13.81
C THR A 113 -2.07 -3.46 -14.29
N LYS A 114 -1.71 -4.45 -13.47
CA LYS A 114 -1.62 -5.87 -13.86
C LYS A 114 -2.38 -6.80 -12.92
N ARG A 115 -3.11 -6.25 -11.94
CA ARG A 115 -3.75 -6.98 -10.83
C ARG A 115 -2.78 -7.93 -10.10
N LYS A 116 -1.49 -7.58 -10.05
CA LYS A 116 -0.44 -8.35 -9.36
C LYS A 116 0.62 -7.42 -8.80
N ASP A 117 1.37 -7.87 -7.81
CA ASP A 117 2.47 -7.07 -7.25
C ASP A 117 3.48 -6.69 -8.36
N HIS A 118 3.93 -5.44 -8.33
CA HIS A 118 4.83 -4.90 -9.35
C HIS A 118 5.90 -4.04 -8.68
N TRP A 119 7.14 -4.41 -8.95
CA TRP A 119 8.34 -3.69 -8.55
C TRP A 119 9.07 -3.24 -9.80
N TYR A 120 9.53 -1.99 -9.79
CA TYR A 120 10.43 -1.44 -10.79
C TYR A 120 11.85 -1.79 -10.37
N GLU A 121 12.67 -2.18 -11.34
CA GLU A 121 14.02 -2.68 -11.09
C GLU A 121 15.03 -1.82 -11.85
N LEU A 122 15.78 -0.98 -11.13
CA LEU A 122 16.95 -0.30 -11.68
C LEU A 122 18.16 -1.20 -11.51
N ASN A 123 18.74 -1.66 -12.61
CA ASN A 123 19.92 -2.51 -12.63
C ASN A 123 20.61 -2.41 -14.01
N ASN A 124 21.70 -3.15 -14.20
CA ASN A 124 22.47 -3.12 -15.45
C ASN A 124 21.85 -3.91 -16.62
N LYS A 125 20.67 -4.53 -16.45
CA LYS A 125 20.00 -5.36 -17.46
C LYS A 125 18.94 -4.61 -18.24
N GLU A 126 18.20 -3.71 -17.58
CA GLU A 126 17.17 -2.90 -18.21
C GLU A 126 17.62 -1.45 -18.34
N SER A 127 17.25 -0.80 -19.45
CA SER A 127 17.59 0.61 -19.67
C SER A 127 16.86 1.50 -18.67
N PHE A 128 17.60 2.45 -18.08
CA PHE A 128 17.05 3.51 -17.23
C PHE A 128 15.82 4.19 -17.85
N GLU A 129 15.91 4.51 -19.14
CA GLU A 129 14.85 5.20 -19.87
C GLU A 129 13.58 4.37 -19.95
N VAL A 130 13.70 3.05 -20.11
CA VAL A 130 12.56 2.13 -20.14
C VAL A 130 11.84 2.12 -18.79
N ILE A 131 12.60 2.07 -17.68
CA ILE A 131 12.00 2.13 -16.34
C ILE A 131 11.34 3.49 -16.09
N ARG A 132 12.00 4.58 -16.47
CA ARG A 132 11.47 5.94 -16.33
C ARG A 132 10.17 6.14 -17.11
N GLU A 133 10.13 5.70 -18.37
CA GLU A 133 8.93 5.73 -19.21
C GLU A 133 7.81 4.86 -18.64
N GLN A 134 8.13 3.68 -18.12
CA GLN A 134 7.15 2.81 -17.47
C GLN A 134 6.55 3.46 -16.23
N VAL A 135 7.37 4.09 -15.38
CA VAL A 135 6.89 4.85 -14.21
C VAL A 135 5.99 6.01 -14.66
N ALA A 136 6.41 6.81 -15.64
CA ALA A 136 5.62 7.92 -16.18
C ALA A 136 4.26 7.44 -16.72
N TYR A 137 4.26 6.36 -17.48
CA TYR A 137 3.07 5.74 -18.03
C TYR A 137 2.13 5.23 -16.93
N HIS A 138 2.65 4.51 -15.93
CA HIS A 138 1.84 4.00 -14.82
C HIS A 138 1.22 5.13 -13.99
N ILE A 139 1.96 6.21 -13.74
CA ILE A 139 1.42 7.39 -13.06
C ILE A 139 0.28 7.99 -13.90
N LYS A 140 0.56 8.31 -15.16
CA LYS A 140 -0.37 9.04 -16.03
C LYS A 140 -1.64 8.25 -16.35
N CYS A 141 -1.51 6.97 -16.66
CA CYS A 141 -2.60 6.15 -17.19
C CYS A 141 -3.34 5.35 -16.13
N PHE A 142 -2.78 5.17 -14.93
CA PHE A 142 -3.41 4.36 -13.89
C PHE A 142 -3.53 5.09 -12.56
N LEU A 143 -2.43 5.64 -12.02
CA LEU A 143 -2.46 6.26 -10.70
C LEU A 143 -3.35 7.51 -10.68
N ILE A 144 -3.14 8.43 -11.62
CA ILE A 144 -3.92 9.67 -11.68
C ILE A 144 -5.40 9.38 -11.91
N PRO A 145 -5.81 8.60 -12.94
CA PRO A 145 -7.23 8.29 -13.12
C PRO A 145 -7.86 7.59 -11.92
N HIS A 146 -7.10 6.74 -11.21
CA HIS A 146 -7.58 6.10 -9.99
C HIS A 146 -7.85 7.12 -8.87
N PHE A 147 -6.92 8.03 -8.61
CA PHE A 147 -7.12 9.07 -7.61
C PHE A 147 -8.20 10.08 -8.02
N GLU A 148 -8.33 10.45 -9.28
CA GLU A 148 -9.40 11.35 -9.72
C GLU A 148 -10.77 10.68 -9.68
N LYS A 149 -10.86 9.37 -9.92
CA LYS A 149 -12.10 8.62 -9.77
C LYS A 149 -12.58 8.56 -8.31
N TYR A 150 -11.65 8.39 -7.37
CA TYR A 150 -11.94 8.18 -5.95
C TYR A 150 -11.53 9.41 -5.14
N ASN A 151 -12.17 10.54 -5.44
CA ASN A 151 -11.83 11.86 -4.89
C ASN A 151 -12.89 12.40 -3.90
N PHE A 152 -14.05 11.75 -3.79
CA PHE A 152 -15.03 11.95 -2.72
C PHE A 152 -15.26 10.66 -1.91
N LEU A 153 -15.80 10.81 -0.71
CA LEU A 153 -16.06 9.70 0.21
C LEU A 153 -17.06 8.70 -0.39
N GLU A 154 -18.07 9.19 -1.10
CA GLU A 154 -19.11 8.37 -1.75
C GLU A 154 -18.52 7.49 -2.85
N ASN A 155 -17.50 7.96 -3.57
CA ASN A 155 -16.85 7.16 -4.61
C ASN A 155 -16.10 5.96 -4.01
N LEU A 156 -15.64 6.07 -2.76
CA LEU A 156 -14.97 4.96 -2.09
C LEU A 156 -15.92 3.81 -1.74
N VAL A 157 -17.24 4.03 -1.72
CA VAL A 157 -18.23 2.95 -1.54
C VAL A 157 -18.12 1.95 -2.69
N GLU A 158 -18.07 2.45 -3.94
CA GLU A 158 -17.87 1.60 -5.12
C GLU A 158 -16.54 0.83 -5.05
N LEU A 159 -15.49 1.44 -4.50
CA LEU A 159 -14.18 0.81 -4.34
C LEU A 159 -14.23 -0.33 -3.32
N VAL A 160 -14.87 -0.11 -2.17
CA VAL A 160 -15.05 -1.12 -1.11
C VAL A 160 -15.89 -2.29 -1.64
N ASP A 161 -16.99 -2.01 -2.33
CA ASP A 161 -17.88 -3.05 -2.86
C ASP A 161 -17.18 -3.93 -3.89
N LYS A 162 -16.42 -3.33 -4.82
CA LYS A 162 -15.64 -4.08 -5.81
C LYS A 162 -14.54 -4.93 -5.18
N ASN A 163 -13.99 -4.48 -4.05
CA ASN A 163 -12.91 -5.19 -3.38
C ASN A 163 -13.35 -6.53 -2.77
N GLU A 164 -14.63 -6.72 -2.46
CA GLU A 164 -15.15 -8.00 -1.94
C GLU A 164 -14.92 -9.15 -2.93
N GLY A 165 -15.02 -8.87 -4.23
CA GLY A 165 -14.77 -9.84 -5.30
C GLY A 165 -13.29 -9.94 -5.66
N ASP A 166 -12.66 -8.81 -5.98
CA ASP A 166 -11.32 -8.83 -6.56
C ASP A 166 -10.20 -8.95 -5.50
N ARG A 167 -10.45 -8.57 -4.23
CA ARG A 167 -9.50 -8.52 -3.11
C ARG A 167 -8.16 -7.84 -3.46
N ILE A 168 -8.26 -6.78 -4.24
CA ILE A 168 -7.14 -6.02 -4.79
C ILE A 168 -6.54 -5.07 -3.75
N TYR A 169 -7.36 -4.54 -2.85
CA TYR A 169 -6.96 -3.62 -1.79
C TYR A 169 -6.98 -4.31 -0.44
N MET A 170 -6.02 -3.95 0.40
CA MET A 170 -6.09 -4.23 1.82
C MET A 170 -7.00 -3.20 2.45
N ILE A 171 -8.09 -3.66 3.07
CA ILE A 171 -9.03 -2.81 3.79
C ILE A 171 -9.12 -3.35 5.21
N SER A 172 -8.85 -2.49 6.20
CA SER A 172 -9.01 -2.87 7.61
C SER A 172 -10.45 -3.33 7.87
N PRO A 173 -10.71 -4.50 8.48
CA PRO A 173 -12.07 -4.95 8.75
C PRO A 173 -12.88 -3.94 9.56
N MET A 174 -12.25 -3.32 10.57
CA MET A 174 -12.90 -2.29 11.40
C MET A 174 -13.01 -0.96 10.65
N GLY A 175 -11.98 -0.60 9.86
CA GLY A 175 -12.04 0.58 8.99
C GLY A 175 -13.19 0.48 7.97
N LYS A 176 -13.42 -0.70 7.39
CA LYS A 176 -14.53 -1.01 6.50
C LYS A 176 -15.88 -0.88 7.21
N PHE A 177 -16.03 -1.48 8.40
CA PHE A 177 -17.25 -1.37 9.18
C PHE A 177 -17.63 0.10 9.44
N ILE A 178 -16.68 0.87 9.99
CA ILE A 178 -16.90 2.29 10.30
C ILE A 178 -17.20 3.09 9.04
N PHE A 179 -16.46 2.85 7.96
CA PHE A 179 -16.71 3.49 6.67
C PHE A 179 -18.13 3.23 6.16
N LEU A 180 -18.60 1.98 6.20
CA LEU A 180 -19.95 1.62 5.77
C LEU A 180 -21.01 2.28 6.66
N MET A 181 -20.79 2.37 7.98
CA MET A 181 -21.71 3.07 8.87
C MET A 181 -21.80 4.57 8.55
N ILE A 182 -20.66 5.23 8.36
CA ILE A 182 -20.57 6.66 8.01
C ILE A 182 -21.25 6.94 6.67
N THR A 183 -21.10 6.05 5.69
CA THR A 183 -21.68 6.19 4.35
C THR A 183 -23.11 5.65 4.25
N ASN A 184 -23.76 5.42 5.40
CA ASN A 184 -25.14 4.97 5.53
C ASN A 184 -25.45 3.60 4.90
N GLN A 185 -24.45 2.72 4.78
CA GLN A 185 -24.57 1.34 4.30
C GLN A 185 -24.81 0.36 5.47
N LYS A 186 -25.77 0.69 6.34
CA LYS A 186 -25.96 0.04 7.66
C LYS A 186 -26.18 -1.47 7.57
N GLU A 187 -27.01 -1.93 6.64
CA GLU A 187 -27.29 -3.37 6.50
C GLU A 187 -26.04 -4.16 6.10
N VAL A 188 -25.22 -3.61 5.21
CA VAL A 188 -23.96 -4.21 4.77
C VAL A 188 -22.95 -4.20 5.92
N ALA A 189 -22.86 -3.07 6.64
CA ALA A 189 -22.01 -2.93 7.82
C ALA A 189 -22.36 -3.96 8.90
N ALA A 190 -23.64 -4.13 9.21
CA ALA A 190 -24.14 -5.08 10.21
C ALA A 190 -23.78 -6.53 9.82
N LYS A 191 -23.97 -6.91 8.56
CA LYS A 191 -23.57 -8.24 8.08
C LYS A 191 -22.06 -8.45 8.20
N HIS A 192 -21.27 -7.45 7.80
CA HIS A 192 -19.81 -7.49 7.88
C HIS A 192 -19.32 -7.68 9.31
N ILE A 193 -19.78 -6.86 10.26
CA ILE A 193 -19.29 -6.91 11.65
C ILE A 193 -19.71 -8.20 12.38
N LYS A 194 -20.88 -8.77 12.06
CA LYS A 194 -21.32 -10.07 12.57
C LYS A 194 -20.40 -11.21 12.12
N VAL A 195 -19.98 -11.18 10.85
CA VAL A 195 -19.01 -12.16 10.32
C VAL A 195 -17.66 -11.98 11.02
N GLU A 196 -17.17 -10.75 11.16
CA GLU A 196 -15.93 -10.47 11.88
C GLU A 196 -15.98 -10.93 13.34
N TYR A 197 -17.09 -10.69 14.04
CA TYR A 197 -17.30 -11.13 15.42
C TYR A 197 -17.28 -12.66 15.53
N LYS A 198 -18.00 -13.35 14.65
CA LYS A 198 -18.01 -14.82 14.60
C LYS A 198 -16.60 -15.37 14.34
N ASN A 199 -15.84 -14.76 13.44
CA ASN A 199 -14.46 -15.16 13.14
C ASN A 199 -13.52 -14.91 14.33
N ALA A 200 -13.69 -13.79 15.04
CA ALA A 200 -12.89 -13.46 16.22
C ALA A 200 -13.12 -14.43 17.39
N LEU A 201 -14.34 -14.95 17.54
CA LEU A 201 -14.68 -15.98 18.53
C LEU A 201 -14.20 -17.38 18.12
N ASN A 202 -13.99 -17.62 16.83
CA ASN A 202 -13.61 -18.93 16.28
C ASN A 202 -12.31 -18.83 15.45
N PRO A 203 -11.18 -18.45 16.08
CA PRO A 203 -9.91 -18.31 15.39
C PRO A 203 -9.48 -19.63 14.76
N GLN A 204 -9.05 -19.57 13.51
CA GLN A 204 -8.63 -20.75 12.76
C GLN A 204 -7.12 -20.99 12.91
N GLU A 205 -6.73 -22.26 12.84
CA GLU A 205 -5.32 -22.61 12.71
C GLU A 205 -4.75 -22.02 11.42
N THR A 206 -3.57 -21.43 11.52
CA THR A 206 -2.79 -20.97 10.37
C THR A 206 -1.50 -21.75 10.30
N THR A 207 -1.22 -22.25 9.10
CA THR A 207 -0.01 -23.02 8.82
C THR A 207 0.86 -22.20 7.88
N HIS A 208 2.12 -21.96 8.25
CA HIS A 208 3.10 -21.33 7.38
C HIS A 208 4.30 -22.25 7.18
N THR A 209 4.72 -22.37 5.93
CA THR A 209 5.88 -23.16 5.53
C THR A 209 7.03 -22.23 5.21
N ILE A 210 8.14 -22.37 5.91
CA ILE A 210 9.41 -21.71 5.60
C ILE A 210 10.21 -22.67 4.72
N ASN A 211 10.50 -22.27 3.49
CA ASN A 211 11.41 -22.99 2.60
C ASN A 211 12.80 -22.36 2.72
N TYR A 212 13.81 -23.17 3.05
CA TYR A 212 15.18 -22.73 3.21
C TYR A 212 15.98 -22.88 1.90
N PRO A 213 17.05 -22.09 1.70
CA PRO A 213 17.88 -22.17 0.49
C PRO A 213 18.54 -23.54 0.24
N ASN A 214 18.72 -24.35 1.28
CA ASN A 214 19.25 -25.71 1.18
C ASN A 214 18.21 -26.75 0.71
N GLY A 215 17.02 -26.32 0.30
CA GLY A 215 15.93 -27.20 -0.16
C GLY A 215 15.10 -27.84 0.96
N THR A 216 15.39 -27.55 2.24
CA THR A 216 14.56 -28.03 3.36
C THR A 216 13.37 -27.11 3.62
N SER A 217 12.30 -27.63 4.20
CA SER A 217 11.12 -26.86 4.58
C SER A 217 10.76 -27.11 6.03
N LYS A 218 10.29 -26.07 6.73
CA LYS A 218 9.74 -26.21 8.09
C LYS A 218 8.33 -25.65 8.12
N VAL A 219 7.41 -26.48 8.59
CA VAL A 219 6.01 -26.12 8.76
C VAL A 219 5.79 -25.67 10.20
N TYR A 220 5.12 -24.54 10.35
CA TYR A 220 4.73 -23.98 11.64
C TYR A 220 3.21 -23.81 11.65
N THR A 221 2.56 -24.47 12.61
CA THR A 221 1.12 -24.34 12.82
C THR A 221 0.88 -23.49 14.07
N SER A 222 0.09 -22.44 13.94
CA SER A 222 -0.32 -21.61 15.07
C SER A 222 -1.29 -22.36 15.97
N LYS A 223 -1.17 -22.21 17.29
CA LYS A 223 -2.28 -22.54 18.20
C LYS A 223 -3.27 -21.38 18.21
N PRO A 224 -4.50 -21.55 17.71
CA PRO A 224 -5.47 -20.47 17.69
C PRO A 224 -5.87 -20.14 19.13
N HIS A 225 -6.02 -18.85 19.41
CA HIS A 225 -6.55 -18.37 20.68
C HIS A 225 -7.45 -17.18 20.39
N VAL A 226 -8.49 -17.02 21.19
CA VAL A 226 -9.39 -15.87 21.08
C VAL A 226 -8.64 -14.64 21.54
N ASN A 227 -8.55 -13.64 20.67
CA ASN A 227 -8.01 -12.33 21.03
C ASN A 227 -9.12 -11.53 21.72
N GLN A 228 -9.20 -11.62 23.05
CA GLN A 228 -10.25 -10.98 23.83
C GLN A 228 -10.27 -9.45 23.63
N VAL A 229 -9.11 -8.81 23.50
CA VAL A 229 -9.01 -7.37 23.23
C VAL A 229 -9.70 -7.00 21.92
N TYR A 230 -9.53 -7.82 20.87
CA TYR A 230 -10.20 -7.59 19.59
C TYR A 230 -11.70 -7.86 19.66
N VAL A 231 -12.12 -8.92 20.38
CA VAL A 231 -13.54 -9.22 20.61
C VAL A 231 -14.24 -8.08 21.36
N ASP A 232 -13.62 -7.56 22.41
CA ASP A 232 -14.16 -6.45 23.20
C ASP A 232 -14.21 -5.15 22.38
N PHE A 233 -13.21 -4.93 21.52
CA PHE A 233 -13.23 -3.82 20.56
C PHE A 233 -14.41 -3.92 19.58
N ILE A 234 -14.67 -5.11 19.02
CA ILE A 234 -15.83 -5.34 18.13
C ILE A 234 -17.14 -5.06 18.86
N LYS A 235 -17.30 -5.52 20.10
CA LYS A 235 -18.50 -5.23 20.91
C LYS A 235 -18.67 -3.74 21.15
N LYS A 236 -17.62 -3.07 21.65
CA LYS A 236 -17.63 -1.63 21.91
C LYS A 236 -18.03 -0.82 20.68
N ILE A 237 -17.45 -1.13 19.52
CA ILE A 237 -17.74 -0.38 18.30
C ILE A 237 -19.13 -0.70 17.75
N SER A 238 -19.63 -1.92 17.95
CA SER A 238 -20.99 -2.29 17.54
C SER A 238 -22.03 -1.58 18.42
N ASP A 239 -21.79 -1.52 19.74
CA ASP A 239 -22.63 -0.77 20.69
C ASP A 239 -22.66 0.72 20.35
N TYR A 240 -21.51 1.32 20.02
CA TYR A 240 -21.43 2.72 19.59
C TYR A 240 -22.30 3.04 18.36
N TYR A 241 -22.46 2.07 17.47
CA TYR A 241 -23.28 2.18 16.26
C TYR A 241 -24.68 1.55 16.38
N GLU A 242 -25.07 1.13 17.58
CA GLU A 242 -26.36 0.47 17.87
C GLU A 242 -26.59 -0.80 17.02
N ILE A 243 -25.54 -1.58 16.79
CA ILE A 243 -25.60 -2.86 16.06
C ILE A 243 -25.57 -4.03 17.04
N GLU A 244 -26.61 -4.86 17.01
CA GLU A 244 -26.65 -6.15 17.71
C GLU A 244 -25.74 -7.17 17.00
N LEU A 245 -24.88 -7.87 17.75
CA LEU A 245 -23.90 -8.85 17.25
C LEU A 245 -24.41 -10.30 17.22
#